data_AF-A0A7X0CEN9-F1
#
_entry.id   AF-A0A7X0CEN9-F1
#
_cell.length_a   1.000
_cell.length_b   1.000
_cell.length_c   1.000
_cell.angle_alpha   90.00
_cell.angle_beta   90.00
_cell.angle_gamma   90.00
#
_symmetry.space_group_name_H-M   'P 1'
#
loop_
_entity.id
_entity.type
_entity.pdbx_description
1 polymer ?
#
loop_
_entity_poly.entity_id
_entity_poly.type
_entity_poly.pdbx_seq_one_letter_code
_entity_poly.pdbx_strand_id
1 'polypeptide(L)'
;MKYTVIQRALVSGAASSIVSTVAMALVAKKETGSPYAATNAVSHYVHGRKASFRDRFSLRYTVPGLLIHHASATVWALVFERVMGGVLDQKNPSAVLASAAATSAFAAFTDHKLTPRPLQPGYQKRLSNKSLGVVYTSIAVGMALGSMFLRRNQPPK
;
A
#
# COMPACT_ATOMS: atom_id res chain seq x y z
N MET A 1 -11.26 -11.44 22.86
CA MET A 1 -9.97 -10.74 23.04
C MET A 1 -9.92 -9.50 22.15
N LYS A 2 -9.33 -8.40 22.62
CA LYS A 2 -9.04 -7.23 21.75
C LYS A 2 -7.85 -7.56 20.84
N TYR A 3 -7.94 -7.22 19.56
CA TYR A 3 -6.83 -7.38 18.63
C TYR A 3 -5.63 -6.54 19.07
N THR A 4 -4.42 -7.10 19.02
CA THR A 4 -3.18 -6.36 19.21
C THR A 4 -2.96 -5.38 18.06
N VAL A 5 -2.11 -4.36 18.24
CA VAL A 5 -1.78 -3.42 17.15
C VAL A 5 -1.19 -4.14 15.93
N ILE A 6 -0.43 -5.22 16.15
CA ILE A 6 0.14 -6.05 15.08
C ILE A 6 -0.96 -6.76 14.31
N GLN A 7 -1.92 -7.40 15.00
CA GLN A 7 -3.06 -8.06 14.34
C GLN A 7 -3.88 -7.06 13.52
N ARG A 8 -4.08 -5.85 14.05
CA ARG A 8 -4.77 -4.79 13.30
C ARG A 8 -4.00 -4.36 12.05
N ALA A 9 -2.70 -4.13 12.20
CA ALA A 9 -1.82 -3.75 11.11
C ALA A 9 -1.76 -4.81 10.00
N LEU A 10 -1.80 -6.11 10.35
CA LEU A 10 -1.82 -7.19 9.37
C LEU A 10 -3.09 -7.16 8.51
N VAL A 11 -4.27 -6.93 9.09
CA VAL A 11 -5.52 -6.89 8.33
C VAL A 11 -5.66 -5.59 7.54
N SER A 12 -5.39 -4.43 8.16
CA SER A 12 -5.40 -3.13 7.48
C SER A 12 -4.34 -3.08 6.36
N GLY A 13 -3.17 -3.65 6.60
CA GLY A 13 -2.08 -3.79 5.63
C GLY A 13 -2.41 -4.73 4.47
N ALA A 14 -3.03 -5.88 4.76
CA ALA A 14 -3.48 -6.81 3.72
C ALA A 14 -4.55 -6.18 2.81
N ALA A 15 -5.55 -5.54 3.40
CA ALA A 15 -6.57 -4.82 2.63
C ALA A 15 -5.97 -3.69 1.79
N SER A 16 -5.08 -2.89 2.38
CA SER A 16 -4.32 -1.84 1.67
C SER A 16 -3.51 -2.40 0.50
N SER A 17 -2.76 -3.48 0.73
CA SER A 17 -1.95 -4.17 -0.29
C SER A 17 -2.80 -4.69 -1.44
N ILE A 18 -3.93 -5.34 -1.18
CA ILE A 18 -4.81 -5.89 -2.22
C ILE A 18 -5.39 -4.77 -3.08
N VAL A 19 -6.01 -3.77 -2.45
CA VAL A 19 -6.68 -2.67 -3.15
C VAL A 19 -5.68 -1.87 -4.00
N SER A 20 -4.51 -1.56 -3.43
CA SER A 20 -3.46 -0.84 -4.16
C SER A 20 -2.78 -1.67 -5.25
N THR A 21 -2.65 -3.00 -5.09
CA THR A 21 -2.15 -3.88 -6.16
C THR A 21 -3.10 -3.92 -7.34
N VAL A 22 -4.41 -4.00 -7.10
CA VAL A 22 -5.43 -3.93 -8.16
C VAL A 22 -5.35 -2.58 -8.87
N ALA A 23 -5.27 -1.48 -8.12
CA ALA A 23 -5.12 -0.15 -8.69
C ALA A 23 -3.85 -0.03 -9.54
N MET A 24 -2.70 -0.50 -9.03
CA MET A 24 -1.44 -0.57 -9.76
C MET A 24 -1.58 -1.35 -11.06
N ALA A 25 -2.24 -2.52 -11.04
CA ALA A 25 -2.44 -3.33 -12.22
C ALA A 25 -3.30 -2.62 -13.28
N LEU A 26 -4.37 -1.94 -12.86
CA LEU A 26 -5.25 -1.19 -13.76
C LEU A 26 -4.53 -0.01 -14.42
N VAL A 27 -3.85 0.82 -13.62
CA VAL A 27 -3.14 2.00 -14.15
C VAL A 27 -1.89 1.61 -14.96
N ALA A 28 -1.18 0.55 -14.56
CA ALA A 28 -0.06 0.02 -15.34
C ALA A 28 -0.52 -0.55 -16.67
N LYS A 29 -1.65 -1.27 -16.71
CA LYS A 29 -2.23 -1.78 -17.95
C LYS A 29 -2.54 -0.65 -18.91
N LYS A 30 -3.10 0.45 -18.41
CA LYS A 30 -3.45 1.63 -19.19
C LYS A 30 -2.23 2.36 -19.76
N GLU A 31 -1.17 2.53 -18.97
CA GLU A 31 0.01 3.32 -19.37
C GLU A 31 1.10 2.52 -20.09
N THR A 32 1.22 1.22 -19.81
CA THR A 32 2.32 0.38 -20.31
C THR A 32 1.85 -0.80 -21.16
N GLY A 33 0.55 -1.00 -21.31
CA GLY A 33 -0.02 -2.19 -21.96
C GLY A 33 0.04 -3.46 -21.10
N SER A 34 0.64 -3.40 -19.90
CA SER A 34 0.80 -4.54 -18.99
C SER A 34 0.30 -4.27 -17.57
N PRO A 35 -0.51 -5.18 -16.99
CA PRO A 35 -0.94 -5.06 -15.59
C PRO A 35 0.17 -5.45 -14.59
N TYR A 36 1.28 -6.03 -15.06
CA TYR A 36 2.37 -6.53 -14.20
C TYR A 36 3.55 -5.57 -14.12
N ALA A 37 3.63 -4.60 -15.03
CA ALA A 37 4.81 -3.73 -15.18
C ALA A 37 5.18 -3.00 -13.89
N ALA A 38 4.21 -2.38 -13.22
CA ALA A 38 4.44 -1.65 -11.98
C ALA A 38 4.85 -2.59 -10.83
N THR A 39 4.14 -3.70 -10.64
CA THR A 39 4.44 -4.70 -9.60
C THR A 39 5.81 -5.33 -9.81
N ASN A 40 6.15 -5.71 -11.04
CA ASN A 40 7.48 -6.23 -11.36
C ASN A 40 8.57 -5.21 -11.04
N ALA A 41 8.35 -3.92 -11.33
CA ALA A 41 9.32 -2.87 -11.02
C ALA A 41 9.59 -2.73 -9.51
N VAL A 42 8.64 -3.06 -8.64
CA VAL A 42 8.87 -3.08 -7.18
C VAL A 42 9.97 -4.07 -6.79
N SER A 43 10.10 -5.20 -7.50
CA SER A 43 11.14 -6.20 -7.23
C SER A 43 12.58 -5.75 -7.51
N HIS A 44 12.79 -4.49 -7.93
CA HIS A 44 14.11 -3.93 -8.17
C HIS A 44 15.03 -3.92 -6.94
N TYR A 45 14.50 -3.98 -5.71
CA TYR A 45 15.32 -4.16 -4.51
C TYR A 45 16.18 -5.43 -4.57
N VAL A 46 15.67 -6.49 -5.21
CA VAL A 46 16.36 -7.79 -5.35
C VAL A 46 16.97 -7.94 -6.75
N HIS A 47 16.33 -7.37 -7.78
CA HIS A 47 16.68 -7.60 -9.18
C HIS A 47 17.35 -6.41 -9.88
N GLY A 48 17.53 -5.29 -9.17
CA GLY A 48 18.05 -4.05 -9.71
C GLY A 48 17.21 -3.51 -10.87
N ARG A 49 17.85 -2.78 -11.78
CA ARG A 49 17.19 -2.11 -12.92
C ARG A 49 16.45 -3.08 -13.87
N LYS A 50 16.82 -4.37 -13.88
CA LYS A 50 16.18 -5.39 -14.75
C LYS A 50 14.69 -5.53 -14.50
N ALA A 51 14.25 -5.29 -13.27
CA ALA A 51 12.84 -5.34 -12.86
C ALA A 51 11.94 -4.38 -13.66
N SER A 52 12.43 -3.18 -13.99
CA SER A 52 11.66 -2.16 -14.70
C SER A 52 11.45 -2.44 -16.19
N PHE A 53 12.09 -3.46 -16.75
CA PHE A 53 11.95 -3.88 -18.14
C PHE A 53 11.05 -5.13 -18.30
N ARG A 54 10.40 -5.58 -17.21
CA ARG A 54 9.59 -6.81 -17.22
C ARG A 54 8.11 -6.49 -17.22
N ASP A 55 7.47 -6.75 -18.36
CA ASP A 55 6.05 -6.46 -18.60
C ASP A 55 5.15 -7.70 -18.60
N ARG A 56 5.70 -8.90 -18.45
CA ARG A 56 4.88 -10.12 -18.34
C ARG A 56 4.87 -10.61 -16.91
N PHE A 57 3.85 -11.40 -16.56
CA PHE A 57 3.88 -12.17 -15.34
C PHE A 57 5.16 -13.00 -15.29
N SER A 58 5.84 -12.98 -14.14
CA SER A 58 7.05 -13.76 -13.93
C SER A 58 7.19 -14.03 -12.45
N LEU A 59 7.24 -15.31 -12.04
CA LEU A 59 7.46 -15.66 -10.63
C LEU A 59 8.69 -14.97 -10.05
N ARG A 60 9.75 -14.80 -10.86
CA ARG A 60 10.99 -14.13 -10.45
C ARG A 60 10.81 -12.64 -10.09
N TYR A 61 9.89 -11.92 -10.73
CA TYR A 61 9.73 -10.47 -10.53
C TYR A 61 8.39 -10.11 -9.87
N THR A 62 7.30 -10.77 -10.26
CA THR A 62 5.96 -10.50 -9.76
C THR A 62 5.82 -10.91 -8.30
N VAL A 63 6.28 -12.10 -7.91
CA VAL A 63 6.13 -12.57 -6.51
C VAL A 63 6.92 -11.70 -5.54
N PRO A 64 8.23 -11.43 -5.73
CA PRO A 64 8.95 -10.52 -4.86
C PRO A 64 8.37 -9.10 -4.86
N GLY A 65 7.89 -8.61 -6.02
CA GLY A 65 7.23 -7.32 -6.12
C GLY A 65 5.98 -7.23 -5.24
N LEU A 66 5.12 -8.26 -5.27
CA LEU A 66 3.94 -8.36 -4.42
C LEU A 66 4.31 -8.44 -2.94
N LEU A 67 5.30 -9.26 -2.58
CA LEU A 67 5.73 -9.42 -1.18
C LEU A 67 6.31 -8.12 -0.60
N ILE A 68 7.15 -7.42 -1.37
CA ILE A 68 7.73 -6.14 -0.94
C ILE A 68 6.64 -5.07 -0.81
N HIS A 69 5.72 -4.99 -1.78
CA HIS A 69 4.59 -4.07 -1.71
C HIS A 69 3.70 -4.35 -0.50
N HIS A 70 3.41 -5.63 -0.23
CA HIS A 70 2.64 -6.07 0.92
C HIS A 70 3.33 -5.75 2.25
N ALA A 71 4.64 -6.00 2.35
CA ALA A 71 5.43 -5.67 3.53
C ALA A 71 5.41 -4.16 3.79
N SER A 72 5.61 -3.34 2.76
CA SER A 72 5.52 -1.88 2.86
C SER A 72 4.13 -1.41 3.31
N ALA A 73 3.07 -1.93 2.69
CA ALA A 73 1.68 -1.62 3.08
C ALA A 73 1.40 -1.98 4.55
N THR A 74 1.96 -3.10 5.02
CA THR A 74 1.84 -3.54 6.42
C THR A 74 2.60 -2.63 7.39
N VAL A 75 3.81 -2.17 7.03
CA VAL A 75 4.57 -1.20 7.83
C VAL A 75 3.79 0.11 7.96
N TRP A 76 3.23 0.64 6.87
CA TRP A 76 2.43 1.86 6.93
C TRP A 76 1.10 1.66 7.68
N ALA A 77 0.48 0.48 7.56
CA ALA A 77 -0.70 0.13 8.36
C ALA A 77 -0.37 0.03 9.87
N LEU A 78 0.83 -0.41 10.23
CA LEU A 78 1.30 -0.42 11.62
C LEU A 78 1.41 1.00 12.17
N VAL A 79 2.03 1.93 11.41
CA VAL A 79 2.11 3.34 11.78
C VAL A 79 0.71 3.92 11.97
N PHE A 80 -0.17 3.70 11.00
CA PHE A 80 -1.58 4.12 11.07
C PHE A 80 -2.30 3.60 12.31
N GLU A 81 -2.29 2.29 12.56
CA GLU A 81 -2.98 1.67 13.71
C GLU A 81 -2.37 2.06 15.06
N ARG A 82 -1.06 2.35 15.10
CA ARG A 82 -0.33 2.70 16.32
C ARG A 82 -0.48 4.17 16.69
N VAL A 83 -0.45 5.07 15.70
CA VAL A 83 -0.50 6.53 15.90
C VAL A 83 -1.95 7.00 15.97
N MET A 84 -2.81 6.52 15.08
CA MET A 84 -4.19 6.97 14.97
C MET A 84 -5.17 6.16 15.82
N GLY A 85 -4.70 5.10 16.50
CA GLY A 85 -5.54 4.13 17.21
C GLY A 85 -6.68 4.73 18.05
N GLY A 86 -6.39 5.78 18.83
CA GLY A 86 -7.41 6.47 19.64
C GLY A 86 -8.52 7.14 18.83
N VAL A 87 -8.19 7.70 17.66
CA VAL A 87 -9.18 8.26 16.71
C VAL A 87 -9.96 7.14 16.06
N LEU A 88 -9.27 6.09 15.62
CA LEU A 88 -9.89 4.94 14.94
C LEU A 88 -10.89 4.22 15.85
N ASP A 89 -10.60 4.12 17.14
CA ASP A 89 -11.44 3.46 18.14
C ASP A 89 -12.76 4.18 18.42
N GLN A 90 -12.91 5.44 17.97
CA GLN A 90 -14.19 6.16 17.97
C GLN A 90 -15.17 5.62 16.90
N LYS A 91 -14.69 4.75 15.99
CA LYS A 91 -15.47 4.11 14.92
C LYS A 91 -16.20 5.08 13.98
N ASN A 92 -15.77 6.34 13.91
CA ASN A 92 -16.28 7.32 12.96
C ASN A 92 -15.66 7.08 11.57
N PRO A 93 -16.45 6.73 10.53
CA PRO A 93 -15.90 6.40 9.22
C PRO A 93 -15.11 7.53 8.56
N SER A 94 -15.58 8.78 8.70
CA SER A 94 -14.93 9.96 8.14
C SER A 94 -13.58 10.21 8.82
N ALA A 95 -13.49 10.02 10.14
CA ALA A 95 -12.25 10.15 10.87
C ALA A 95 -11.23 9.07 10.47
N VAL A 96 -11.69 7.82 10.29
CA VAL A 96 -10.83 6.71 9.82
C VAL A 96 -10.29 6.99 8.41
N LEU A 97 -11.15 7.46 7.50
CA LEU A 97 -10.74 7.83 6.14
C LEU A 97 -9.73 8.99 6.15
N ALA A 98 -9.98 10.03 6.94
CA ALA A 98 -9.06 11.15 7.08
C ALA A 98 -7.70 10.71 7.64
N SER A 99 -7.69 9.87 8.67
CA SER A 99 -6.45 9.30 9.24
C SER A 99 -5.69 8.42 8.24
N ALA A 100 -6.39 7.62 7.44
CA ALA A 100 -5.77 6.76 6.42
C ALA A 100 -5.22 7.60 5.26
N ALA A 101 -5.95 8.64 4.84
CA ALA A 101 -5.49 9.59 3.84
C ALA A 101 -4.24 10.35 4.31
N ALA A 102 -4.23 10.84 5.55
CA ALA A 102 -3.08 11.49 6.15
C ALA A 102 -1.86 10.56 6.21
N THR A 103 -2.06 9.31 6.64
CA THR A 103 -0.98 8.31 6.69
C THR A 103 -0.44 7.99 5.30
N SER A 104 -1.32 7.80 4.31
CA SER A 104 -0.89 7.53 2.93
C SER A 104 -0.19 8.73 2.28
N ALA A 105 -0.63 9.96 2.56
CA ALA A 105 0.05 11.16 2.10
C ALA A 105 1.45 11.29 2.72
N PHE A 106 1.58 11.01 4.02
CA PHE A 106 2.88 10.98 4.69
C PHE A 106 3.79 9.86 4.16
N ALA A 107 3.22 8.70 3.82
CA ALA A 107 3.94 7.62 3.14
C ALA A 107 4.47 8.07 1.78
N ALA A 108 3.62 8.67 0.94
CA ALA A 108 4.00 9.19 -0.37
C ALA A 108 5.10 10.25 -0.27
N PHE A 109 5.00 11.14 0.72
CA PHE A 109 6.04 12.13 0.99
C PHE A 109 7.35 11.45 1.37
N THR A 110 7.32 10.48 2.28
CA THR A 110 8.51 9.73 2.70
C THR A 110 9.16 9.03 1.49
N ASP A 111 8.38 8.26 0.75
CA ASP A 111 8.83 7.45 -0.39
C ASP A 111 9.45 8.28 -1.52
N HIS A 112 8.99 9.52 -1.72
CA HIS A 112 9.42 10.34 -2.87
C HIS A 112 10.30 11.53 -2.51
N LYS A 113 10.33 11.98 -1.25
CA LYS A 113 11.11 13.16 -0.81
C LYS A 113 12.18 12.83 0.21
N LEU A 114 11.97 11.86 1.09
CA LEU A 114 12.93 11.50 2.13
C LEU A 114 13.78 10.29 1.75
N THR A 115 13.21 9.36 1.00
CA THR A 115 13.88 8.11 0.63
C THR A 115 14.86 8.30 -0.54
N PRO A 116 16.14 7.91 -0.38
CA PRO A 116 17.13 7.95 -1.46
C PRO A 116 16.67 7.17 -2.69
N ARG A 117 17.02 7.63 -3.90
CA ARG A 117 16.56 7.06 -5.18
C ARG A 117 16.64 5.51 -5.28
N PRO A 118 17.70 4.83 -4.81
CA PRO A 118 17.77 3.36 -4.89
C PRO A 118 16.76 2.62 -4.00
N LEU A 119 16.22 3.30 -2.99
CA LEU A 119 15.32 2.74 -1.98
C LEU A 119 13.86 3.18 -2.17
N GLN A 120 13.55 3.91 -3.24
CA GLN A 120 12.17 4.31 -3.53
C GLN A 120 11.37 3.12 -4.08
N PRO A 121 10.02 3.11 -4.01
CA PRO A 121 9.20 1.92 -4.28
C PRO A 121 9.42 1.24 -5.65
N GLY A 122 9.77 2.00 -6.67
CA GLY A 122 10.15 1.51 -8.00
C GLY A 122 9.03 1.60 -9.04
N TYR A 123 7.77 1.55 -8.64
CA TYR A 123 6.63 1.68 -9.56
C TYR A 123 6.53 3.06 -10.23
N GLN A 124 7.13 4.12 -9.66
CA GLN A 124 7.25 5.44 -10.30
C GLN A 124 8.09 5.45 -11.57
N LYS A 125 8.87 4.39 -11.82
CA LYS A 125 9.60 4.21 -13.09
C LYS A 125 8.68 3.74 -14.22
N ARG A 126 7.47 3.29 -13.91
CA ARG A 126 6.50 2.72 -14.85
C ARG A 126 5.18 3.46 -14.90
N LEU A 127 4.93 4.36 -13.94
CA LEU A 127 3.66 5.05 -13.75
C LEU A 127 3.89 6.57 -13.73
N SER A 128 2.98 7.31 -14.37
CA SER A 128 2.89 8.76 -14.27
C SER A 128 2.54 9.22 -12.86
N ASN A 129 2.84 10.48 -12.53
CA ASN A 129 2.49 11.07 -11.23
C ASN A 129 0.99 11.01 -10.93
N LYS A 130 0.13 11.11 -11.96
CA LYS A 130 -1.33 10.97 -11.79
C LYS A 130 -1.71 9.56 -11.33
N SER A 131 -1.11 8.55 -11.96
CA SER A 131 -1.32 7.14 -11.60
C SER A 131 -0.75 6.81 -10.24
N LEU A 132 0.37 7.43 -9.83
CA LEU A 132 0.85 7.34 -8.44
C LEU A 132 -0.18 7.87 -7.44
N GLY A 133 -0.82 9.01 -7.76
CA GLY A 133 -1.91 9.55 -6.93
C GLY A 133 -3.06 8.55 -6.74
N VAL A 134 -3.42 7.81 -7.80
CA VAL A 134 -4.42 6.73 -7.71
C VAL A 134 -3.93 5.61 -6.78
N VAL A 135 -2.69 5.15 -6.91
CA VAL A 135 -2.13 4.09 -6.08
C VAL A 135 -2.14 4.47 -4.60
N TYR A 136 -1.65 5.67 -4.23
CA TYR A 136 -1.68 6.11 -2.83
C TYR A 136 -3.09 6.36 -2.29
N THR A 137 -4.01 6.80 -3.14
CA THR A 137 -5.44 6.87 -2.75
C THR A 137 -5.98 5.48 -2.44
N SER A 138 -5.67 4.48 -3.27
CA SER A 138 -6.04 3.08 -3.06
C SER A 138 -5.39 2.46 -1.81
N ILE A 139 -4.16 2.85 -1.48
CA ILE A 139 -3.51 2.48 -0.20
C ILE A 139 -4.33 2.98 0.98
N ALA A 140 -4.74 4.26 0.97
CA ALA A 140 -5.55 4.86 2.02
C ALA A 140 -6.91 4.17 2.15
N VAL A 141 -7.60 3.95 1.02
CA VAL A 141 -8.91 3.28 1.00
C VAL A 141 -8.82 1.87 1.57
N GLY A 142 -7.88 1.05 1.10
CA GLY A 142 -7.74 -0.32 1.61
C GLY A 142 -7.35 -0.37 3.09
N MET A 143 -6.51 0.56 3.54
CA MET A 143 -6.14 0.69 4.96
C MET A 143 -7.34 1.05 5.84
N ALA A 144 -8.17 2.01 5.40
CA ALA A 144 -9.39 2.39 6.09
C ALA A 144 -10.39 1.22 6.15
N LEU A 145 -10.61 0.52 5.03
CA LEU A 145 -11.52 -0.62 4.94
C LEU A 145 -11.13 -1.74 5.92
N GLY A 146 -9.85 -2.13 5.99
CA GLY A 146 -9.39 -3.16 6.91
C GLY A 146 -9.57 -2.78 8.38
N SER A 147 -9.31 -1.50 8.71
CA SER A 147 -9.50 -0.96 10.06
C SER A 147 -10.96 -0.91 10.48
N MET A 148 -11.84 -0.46 9.60
CA MET A 148 -13.30 -0.44 9.83
C MET A 148 -13.83 -1.86 10.01
N PHE A 149 -13.41 -2.81 9.17
CA PHE A 149 -13.81 -4.21 9.25
C PHE A 149 -13.49 -4.81 10.62
N LEU A 150 -12.26 -4.61 11.11
CA LEU A 150 -11.86 -5.09 12.42
C LEU A 150 -12.66 -4.49 13.56
N ARG A 151 -12.88 -3.17 13.53
CA ARG A 151 -13.58 -2.44 14.60
C ARG A 151 -15.08 -2.68 14.61
N ARG A 152 -15.68 -2.98 13.46
CA ARG A 152 -17.07 -3.47 13.36
C ARG A 152 -17.23 -4.81 14.07
N ASN A 153 -16.23 -5.69 13.97
CA ASN A 153 -16.25 -7.03 14.53
C ASN A 153 -15.67 -7.12 15.96
N GLN A 154 -15.30 -5.99 16.57
CA GLN A 154 -14.88 -5.96 17.97
C GLN A 154 -16.10 -5.96 18.89
N PRO A 155 -16.13 -6.81 19.94
CA PRO A 155 -17.21 -6.80 20.92
C PRO A 155 -17.31 -5.43 21.61
N PRO A 156 -18.53 -5.00 22.00
CA PRO A 156 -18.72 -3.78 22.78
C PRO A 156 -17.90 -3.83 24.08
N LYS A 157 -17.51 -2.64 24.55
CA LYS A 157 -16.78 -2.49 25.82
C LYS A 157 -17.69 -2.84 26.99
#